data_AF-R6QY74-F1
#
_entry.id   AF-R6QY74-F1
#
_cell.length_a   1.000
_cell.length_b   1.000
_cell.length_c   1.000
_cell.angle_alpha   90.00
_cell.angle_beta   90.00
_cell.angle_gamma   90.00
#
_symmetry.space_group_name_H-M   'P 1'
#
loop_
_entity.id
_entity.type
_entity.pdbx_description
1 polymer ?
#
loop_
_entity_poly.entity_id
_entity_poly.type
_entity_poly.pdbx_seq_one_letter_code
_entity_poly.pdbx_strand_id
1 'polypeptide(L)'
;MNDFAGGLGTEKSPYLIENAEQFTNIGKYSDQMKTGKSFSFKLINNIDLSSLSFDNKYVSNYFSGNFNGENYELIVNNSLEGIFGSAVNNCKFENVKLKLFTNAVKLCEGVYVNTGANINFTNIDISSKLNDEFVKIGKNEGIFFNVVGFDSVNNEWSDNHRTKLVISNCLSSVNISAESYNAVFIGGMLNNADVIVRDSSYSGQYYGEKINLVYGNTCSDSGDGWNNYRKSTMTIENVHNIGAMYGTERAALIAGGDGKEEAKSHTTISNCSLGTTRALTDSGLAIQKNELGKLIITKAIADTNCYVLTFVGGIRRVGEYTENSSYRFSIKLDNIAFTENGAYVTDYKFGKMVTLEQYKEINKNTKISIGSGLSLYNDEETKYWVEEYENEVYYIFSFKDTYYHFESSKGVSGPSNINTALITIYDSDNKPIAQKNCKA
;
A
#
# COMPACT_ATOMS: atom_id res chain seq x y z
N MET A 1 -26.42 28.16 -1.83
CA MET A 1 -25.57 27.37 -0.94
C MET A 1 -24.13 27.77 -1.23
N ASN A 2 -23.32 28.01 -0.20
CA ASN A 2 -21.90 28.29 -0.39
C ASN A 2 -21.16 26.97 -0.61
N ASP A 3 -20.23 26.93 -1.57
CA ASP A 3 -19.40 25.74 -1.86
C ASP A 3 -18.56 25.28 -0.66
N PHE A 4 -18.39 26.14 0.35
CA PHE A 4 -17.60 25.93 1.56
C PHE A 4 -18.32 26.53 2.77
N ALA A 5 -17.95 26.09 3.98
CA ALA A 5 -18.49 26.61 5.24
C ALA A 5 -18.11 28.09 5.51
N GLY A 6 -17.10 28.60 4.82
CA GLY A 6 -16.68 29.99 4.89
C GLY A 6 -15.36 30.24 4.17
N GLY A 7 -14.84 31.47 4.27
CA GLY A 7 -13.55 31.87 3.71
C GLY A 7 -13.60 32.40 2.28
N LEU A 8 -12.46 32.95 1.83
CA LEU A 8 -12.28 33.54 0.50
C LEU A 8 -11.23 32.81 -0.34
N GLY A 9 -10.73 31.66 0.14
CA GLY A 9 -9.69 30.89 -0.53
C GLY A 9 -8.29 31.52 -0.51
N THR A 10 -8.06 32.51 0.36
CA THR A 10 -6.75 33.18 0.52
C THR A 10 -6.03 32.66 1.76
N GLU A 11 -4.73 32.85 1.88
CA GLU A 11 -3.99 32.39 3.07
C GLU A 11 -4.53 32.96 4.39
N LYS A 12 -4.98 34.22 4.38
CA LYS A 12 -5.56 34.89 5.56
C LYS A 12 -7.03 34.53 5.81
N SER A 13 -7.70 33.96 4.82
CA SER A 13 -9.12 33.58 4.87
C SER A 13 -9.32 32.34 4.00
N PRO A 14 -8.83 31.16 4.46
CA PRO A 14 -8.89 29.93 3.69
C PRO A 14 -10.33 29.45 3.56
N TYR A 15 -10.65 28.75 2.48
CA TYR A 15 -11.93 28.05 2.38
C TYR A 15 -12.04 26.99 3.48
N LEU A 16 -13.12 27.04 4.26
CA LEU A 16 -13.36 26.15 5.39
C LEU A 16 -14.17 24.93 4.95
N ILE A 17 -13.70 23.73 5.30
CA ILE A 17 -14.29 22.46 4.88
C ILE A 17 -14.73 21.66 6.11
N GLU A 18 -16.03 21.44 6.23
CA GLU A 18 -16.70 20.76 7.33
C GLU A 18 -17.17 19.35 6.98
N ASN A 19 -17.37 19.05 5.68
CA ASN A 19 -17.91 17.78 5.24
C ASN A 19 -17.40 17.37 3.85
N ALA A 20 -17.72 16.13 3.46
CA ALA A 20 -17.24 15.50 2.24
C ALA A 20 -17.67 16.23 0.96
N GLU A 21 -18.88 16.77 0.90
CA GLU A 21 -19.37 17.55 -0.26
C GLU A 21 -18.57 18.84 -0.45
N GLN A 22 -18.28 19.56 0.64
CA GLN A 22 -17.42 20.74 0.59
C GLN A 22 -15.98 20.38 0.20
N PHE A 23 -15.49 19.21 0.61
CA PHE A 23 -14.17 18.74 0.22
C PHE A 23 -14.10 18.48 -1.30
N THR A 24 -15.11 17.84 -1.89
CA THR A 24 -15.12 17.59 -3.33
C THR A 24 -15.25 18.87 -4.17
N ASN A 25 -15.79 19.95 -3.61
CA ASN A 25 -15.85 21.26 -4.28
C ASN A 25 -14.47 21.88 -4.57
N ILE A 26 -13.37 21.39 -3.97
CA ILE A 26 -12.01 21.80 -4.35
C ILE A 26 -11.77 21.56 -5.85
N GLY A 27 -12.30 20.47 -6.41
CA GLY A 27 -12.15 20.12 -7.82
C GLY A 27 -12.68 21.19 -8.80
N LYS A 28 -13.65 22.01 -8.38
CA LYS A 28 -14.18 23.13 -9.19
C LYS A 28 -13.13 24.19 -9.51
N TYR A 29 -12.05 24.25 -8.73
CA TYR A 29 -10.96 25.22 -8.89
C TYR A 29 -9.76 24.65 -9.66
N SER A 30 -9.81 23.39 -10.11
CA SER A 30 -8.72 22.69 -10.79
C SER A 30 -8.12 23.48 -11.95
N ASP A 31 -8.93 24.01 -12.88
CA ASP A 31 -8.42 24.74 -14.05
C ASP A 31 -7.79 26.10 -13.68
N GLN A 32 -8.32 26.75 -12.64
CA GLN A 32 -7.73 27.97 -12.10
C GLN A 32 -6.38 27.67 -11.43
N MET A 33 -6.29 26.56 -10.70
CA MET A 33 -5.03 26.10 -10.11
C MET A 33 -3.99 25.72 -11.18
N LYS A 34 -4.41 25.06 -12.27
CA LYS A 34 -3.55 24.76 -13.42
C LYS A 34 -2.92 26.01 -14.04
N THR A 35 -3.68 27.10 -14.13
CA THR A 35 -3.22 28.40 -14.65
C THR A 35 -2.44 29.23 -13.63
N GLY A 36 -2.17 28.66 -12.45
CA GLY A 36 -1.30 29.22 -11.42
C GLY A 36 -1.99 30.02 -10.33
N LYS A 37 -3.32 30.13 -10.35
CA LYS A 37 -4.06 30.76 -9.25
C LYS A 37 -4.03 29.85 -8.03
N SER A 38 -3.44 30.34 -6.95
CA SER A 38 -3.31 29.59 -5.70
C SER A 38 -4.53 29.78 -4.80
N PHE A 39 -4.96 28.72 -4.14
CA PHE A 39 -6.04 28.73 -3.16
C PHE A 39 -5.57 28.14 -1.82
N SER A 40 -6.19 28.58 -0.73
CA SER A 40 -5.96 28.02 0.61
C SER A 40 -7.22 27.35 1.13
N PHE A 41 -7.08 26.12 1.62
CA PHE A 41 -8.15 25.27 2.15
C PHE A 41 -7.79 24.81 3.56
N LYS A 42 -8.78 24.78 4.46
CA LYS A 42 -8.62 24.41 5.85
C LYS A 42 -9.75 23.48 6.28
N LEU A 43 -9.40 22.30 6.81
CA LEU A 43 -10.38 21.43 7.45
C LEU A 43 -10.82 22.02 8.80
N ILE A 44 -12.12 21.94 9.08
CA ILE A 44 -12.70 22.29 10.39
C ILE A 44 -13.43 21.10 11.03
N ASN A 45 -13.37 19.93 10.40
CA ASN A 45 -13.92 18.68 10.89
C ASN A 45 -13.21 17.49 10.22
N ASN A 46 -13.40 16.28 10.75
CA ASN A 46 -13.02 15.04 10.07
C ASN A 46 -13.84 14.87 8.78
N ILE A 47 -13.19 14.41 7.72
CA ILE A 47 -13.80 14.20 6.40
C ILE A 47 -13.72 12.73 6.02
N ASP A 48 -14.86 12.17 5.62
CA ASP A 48 -14.95 10.79 5.13
C ASP A 48 -15.39 10.78 3.66
N LEU A 49 -14.49 10.34 2.77
CA LEU A 49 -14.74 10.20 1.34
C LEU A 49 -15.09 8.76 0.93
N SER A 50 -15.06 7.80 1.87
CA SER A 50 -15.10 6.37 1.58
C SER A 50 -16.38 5.88 0.90
N SER A 51 -17.50 6.58 1.12
CA SER A 51 -18.80 6.24 0.54
C SER A 51 -19.16 7.02 -0.73
N LEU A 52 -18.29 7.93 -1.18
CA LEU A 52 -18.54 8.74 -2.36
C LEU A 52 -18.16 8.00 -3.66
N SER A 53 -18.83 8.35 -4.75
CA SER A 53 -18.43 7.91 -6.10
C SER A 53 -17.67 9.05 -6.79
N PHE A 54 -16.56 8.71 -7.44
CA PHE A 54 -15.74 9.65 -8.21
C PHE A 54 -15.66 9.20 -9.67
N ASP A 55 -15.97 10.11 -10.59
CA ASP A 55 -15.81 9.87 -12.02
C ASP A 55 -14.33 9.99 -12.46
N ASN A 56 -13.51 10.63 -11.63
CA ASN A 56 -12.10 10.89 -11.89
C ASN A 56 -11.20 10.17 -10.87
N LYS A 57 -9.93 10.02 -11.24
CA LYS A 57 -8.87 9.45 -10.39
C LYS A 57 -8.46 10.36 -9.21
N TYR A 58 -8.88 11.63 -9.23
CA TYR A 58 -8.49 12.65 -8.26
C TYR A 58 -9.69 13.51 -7.85
N VAL A 59 -9.66 14.08 -6.64
CA VAL A 59 -10.64 15.11 -6.23
C VAL A 59 -10.43 16.39 -7.04
N SER A 60 -9.17 16.76 -7.27
CA SER A 60 -8.79 17.82 -8.21
C SER A 60 -7.60 17.35 -9.03
N ASN A 61 -7.66 17.51 -10.36
CA ASN A 61 -6.56 17.14 -11.24
C ASN A 61 -5.32 18.00 -10.97
N TYR A 62 -5.51 19.28 -10.65
CA TYR A 62 -4.41 20.19 -10.37
C TYR A 62 -4.58 20.83 -9.00
N PHE A 63 -3.46 21.10 -8.32
CA PHE A 63 -3.47 21.83 -7.05
C PHE A 63 -2.40 22.91 -7.03
N SER A 64 -2.73 24.09 -6.52
CA SER A 64 -1.80 25.21 -6.28
C SER A 64 -2.22 25.93 -5.01
N GLY A 65 -1.29 26.14 -4.08
CA GLY A 65 -1.54 26.83 -2.81
C GLY A 65 -1.44 25.93 -1.58
N ASN A 66 -2.32 26.12 -0.59
CA ASN A 66 -2.15 25.57 0.75
C ASN A 66 -3.35 24.69 1.15
N PHE A 67 -3.08 23.49 1.66
CA PHE A 67 -4.07 22.62 2.28
C PHE A 67 -3.63 22.32 3.72
N ASN A 68 -4.43 22.75 4.69
CA ASN A 68 -4.18 22.53 6.10
C ASN A 68 -5.30 21.67 6.71
N GLY A 69 -4.96 20.48 7.20
CA GLY A 69 -5.91 19.56 7.81
C GLY A 69 -6.20 19.83 9.29
N GLU A 70 -5.47 20.73 9.96
CA GLU A 70 -5.60 21.02 11.40
C GLU A 70 -5.62 19.78 12.31
N ASN A 71 -4.90 18.74 11.90
CA ASN A 71 -4.84 17.41 12.53
C ASN A 71 -6.18 16.64 12.55
N TYR A 72 -7.16 17.05 11.74
CA TYR A 72 -8.36 16.27 11.44
C TYR A 72 -8.03 15.09 10.52
N GLU A 73 -8.90 14.08 10.59
CA GLU A 73 -8.83 12.90 9.74
C GLU A 73 -9.41 13.17 8.36
N LEU A 74 -8.69 12.68 7.34
CA LEU A 74 -9.19 12.55 5.98
C LEU A 74 -9.19 11.06 5.62
N ILE A 75 -10.37 10.44 5.63
CA ILE A 75 -10.56 9.06 5.20
C ILE A 75 -10.74 9.05 3.69
N VAL A 76 -9.79 8.42 2.99
CA VAL A 76 -9.74 8.44 1.53
C VAL A 76 -10.72 7.45 0.91
N ASN A 77 -10.97 7.63 -0.38
CA ASN A 77 -11.66 6.65 -1.20
C ASN A 77 -10.65 5.83 -2.02
N ASN A 78 -10.73 4.51 -1.95
CA ASN A 78 -9.84 3.60 -2.68
C ASN A 78 -9.92 3.71 -4.20
N SER A 79 -10.98 4.30 -4.77
CA SER A 79 -11.11 4.49 -6.21
C SER A 79 -10.20 5.59 -6.75
N LEU A 80 -9.63 6.42 -5.87
CA LEU A 80 -8.72 7.50 -6.23
C LEU A 80 -7.28 6.99 -6.33
N GLU A 81 -6.49 7.60 -7.20
CA GLU A 81 -5.02 7.44 -7.21
C GLU A 81 -4.40 8.43 -6.21
N GLY A 82 -4.96 9.64 -6.12
CA GLY A 82 -4.59 10.63 -5.12
C GLY A 82 -5.72 11.64 -4.83
N ILE A 83 -5.56 12.44 -3.79
CA ILE A 83 -6.47 13.56 -3.52
C ILE A 83 -6.27 14.64 -4.59
N PHE A 84 -5.01 15.00 -4.85
CA PHE A 84 -4.61 15.93 -5.89
C PHE A 84 -3.77 15.22 -6.95
N GLY A 85 -4.08 15.40 -8.23
CA GLY A 85 -3.32 14.82 -9.33
C GLY A 85 -1.90 15.39 -9.41
N SER A 86 -1.78 16.60 -9.97
CA SER A 86 -0.50 17.27 -10.20
C SER A 86 -0.39 18.57 -9.41
N ALA A 87 0.67 18.69 -8.61
CA ALA A 87 1.05 19.94 -7.96
C ALA A 87 1.53 20.98 -8.97
N VAL A 88 1.08 22.23 -8.80
CA VAL A 88 1.37 23.36 -9.68
C VAL A 88 2.01 24.47 -8.86
N ASN A 89 3.11 25.05 -9.35
CA ASN A 89 3.85 26.12 -8.67
C ASN A 89 4.20 25.74 -7.22
N ASN A 90 3.73 26.50 -6.22
CA ASN A 90 3.98 26.23 -4.81
C ASN A 90 2.78 25.53 -4.18
N CYS A 91 3.02 24.35 -3.60
CA CYS A 91 2.02 23.54 -2.93
C CYS A 91 2.48 23.21 -1.51
N LYS A 92 1.65 23.51 -0.52
CA LYS A 92 1.88 23.17 0.88
C LYS A 92 0.73 22.30 1.39
N PHE A 93 1.09 21.20 2.02
CA PHE A 93 0.18 20.26 2.65
C PHE A 93 0.61 20.10 4.11
N GLU A 94 -0.27 20.42 5.05
CA GLU A 94 0.10 20.43 6.47
C GLU A 94 -0.97 19.90 7.42
N ASN A 95 -0.52 19.27 8.51
CA ASN A 95 -1.35 18.86 9.64
C ASN A 95 -2.53 17.97 9.23
N VAL A 96 -2.29 16.85 8.56
CA VAL A 96 -3.37 15.96 8.07
C VAL A 96 -3.16 14.56 8.62
N LYS A 97 -4.22 13.95 9.14
CA LYS A 97 -4.25 12.52 9.45
C LYS A 97 -4.93 11.77 8.30
N LEU A 98 -4.15 11.31 7.34
CA LEU A 98 -4.65 10.58 6.18
C LEU A 98 -4.93 9.12 6.57
N LYS A 99 -6.17 8.67 6.40
CA LYS A 99 -6.58 7.29 6.68
C LYS A 99 -6.78 6.53 5.37
N LEU A 100 -5.89 5.58 5.11
CA LEU A 100 -5.92 4.72 3.92
C LEU A 100 -6.69 3.44 4.21
N PHE A 101 -7.28 2.84 3.18
CA PHE A 101 -7.70 1.45 3.27
C PHE A 101 -6.56 0.57 2.74
N THR A 102 -6.74 -0.16 1.64
CA THR A 102 -5.68 -1.00 1.09
C THR A 102 -5.00 -0.42 -0.16
N ASN A 103 -5.50 0.65 -0.77
CA ASN A 103 -4.80 1.35 -1.85
C ASN A 103 -4.00 2.53 -1.30
N ALA A 104 -2.80 2.74 -1.85
CA ALA A 104 -1.96 3.88 -1.49
C ALA A 104 -2.45 5.16 -2.18
N VAL A 105 -3.58 5.70 -1.73
CA VAL A 105 -4.09 7.00 -2.18
C VAL A 105 -3.19 8.10 -1.63
N LYS A 106 -2.45 8.82 -2.48
CA LYS A 106 -1.54 9.86 -1.99
C LYS A 106 -2.28 11.18 -1.80
N LEU A 107 -1.71 12.05 -0.97
CA LEU A 107 -2.23 13.41 -0.84
C LEU A 107 -2.00 14.21 -2.13
N CYS A 108 -0.87 14.01 -2.81
CA CYS A 108 -0.63 14.49 -4.17
C CYS A 108 0.17 13.46 -4.97
N GLU A 109 -0.31 13.11 -6.17
CA GLU A 109 0.24 12.00 -6.97
C GLU A 109 1.50 12.37 -7.76
N GLY A 110 1.54 13.59 -8.32
CA GLY A 110 2.59 14.03 -9.25
C GLY A 110 2.75 15.55 -9.33
N VAL A 111 3.40 16.02 -10.38
CA VAL A 111 3.78 17.43 -10.57
C VAL A 111 3.42 17.93 -11.95
N TYR A 112 2.99 19.17 -12.10
CA TYR A 112 2.69 19.73 -13.41
C TYR A 112 3.97 20.17 -14.12
N VAL A 113 4.26 19.57 -15.27
CA VAL A 113 5.57 19.66 -15.97
C VAL A 113 6.03 21.09 -16.30
N ASN A 114 5.11 22.05 -16.37
CA ASN A 114 5.36 23.42 -16.83
C ASN A 114 5.71 24.43 -15.73
N THR A 115 5.80 24.03 -14.45
CA THR A 115 5.88 25.01 -13.34
C THR A 115 7.06 24.88 -12.40
N GLY A 116 7.86 23.80 -12.48
CA GLY A 116 8.94 23.55 -11.53
C GLY A 116 8.40 23.46 -10.10
N ALA A 117 7.39 22.62 -9.91
CA ALA A 117 6.58 22.61 -8.70
C ALA A 117 7.42 22.44 -7.42
N ASN A 118 7.05 23.17 -6.38
CA ASN A 118 7.63 23.12 -5.04
C ASN A 118 6.58 22.59 -4.06
N ILE A 119 6.79 21.37 -3.59
CA ILE A 119 5.84 20.58 -2.82
C ILE A 119 6.38 20.39 -1.42
N ASN A 120 5.56 20.73 -0.42
CA ASN A 120 5.93 20.61 0.98
C ASN A 120 4.86 19.82 1.72
N PHE A 121 5.19 18.61 2.16
CA PHE A 121 4.41 17.82 3.12
C PHE A 121 4.99 18.05 4.51
N THR A 122 4.18 18.54 5.45
CA THR A 122 4.62 18.82 6.82
C THR A 122 3.61 18.32 7.84
N ASN A 123 4.03 17.55 8.83
CA ASN A 123 3.11 17.05 9.86
C ASN A 123 1.94 16.25 9.25
N ILE A 124 2.29 15.27 8.41
CA ILE A 124 1.33 14.37 7.78
C ILE A 124 1.47 13.00 8.44
N ASP A 125 0.39 12.53 9.03
CA ASP A 125 0.27 11.20 9.63
C ASP A 125 -0.54 10.31 8.68
N ILE A 126 0.05 9.22 8.21
CA ILE A 126 -0.62 8.26 7.32
C ILE A 126 -0.77 6.93 8.05
N SER A 127 -2.00 6.47 8.23
CA SER A 127 -2.30 5.17 8.85
C SER A 127 -3.40 4.44 8.10
N SER A 128 -3.52 3.13 8.33
CA SER A 128 -4.67 2.37 7.86
C SER A 128 -5.93 2.82 8.63
N LYS A 129 -7.11 2.75 7.98
CA LYS A 129 -8.42 3.04 8.56
C LYS A 129 -8.83 1.92 9.52
N LEU A 130 -8.55 0.68 9.13
CA LEU A 130 -8.74 -0.51 9.92
C LEU A 130 -7.37 -0.99 10.41
N ASN A 131 -7.31 -1.39 11.67
CA ASN A 131 -6.09 -1.94 12.25
C ASN A 131 -5.66 -3.21 11.48
N ASP A 132 -4.36 -3.44 11.41
CA ASP A 132 -3.74 -4.61 10.77
C ASP A 132 -3.93 -4.76 9.25
N GLU A 133 -4.65 -3.84 8.60
CA GLU A 133 -4.76 -3.84 7.14
C GLU A 133 -3.48 -3.39 6.44
N PHE A 134 -3.15 -4.12 5.37
CA PHE A 134 -2.02 -3.84 4.50
C PHE A 134 -2.44 -2.94 3.33
N VAL A 135 -1.75 -1.81 3.22
CA VAL A 135 -1.72 -0.99 2.01
C VAL A 135 -0.85 -1.65 0.96
N LYS A 136 -1.36 -1.75 -0.27
CA LYS A 136 -0.66 -2.29 -1.42
C LYS A 136 0.03 -1.17 -2.17
N ILE A 137 1.29 -1.42 -2.53
CA ILE A 137 2.04 -0.59 -3.45
C ILE A 137 2.73 -1.48 -4.49
N GLY A 138 2.63 -1.09 -5.75
CA GLY A 138 3.28 -1.74 -6.87
C GLY A 138 4.76 -1.42 -7.00
N LYS A 139 5.31 -1.76 -8.17
CA LYS A 139 6.65 -1.31 -8.57
C LYS A 139 6.69 0.21 -8.80
N ASN A 140 7.75 0.86 -8.33
CA ASN A 140 7.96 2.32 -8.39
C ASN A 140 6.92 3.14 -7.61
N GLU A 141 6.22 2.53 -6.66
CA GLU A 141 5.19 3.19 -5.88
C GLU A 141 5.60 3.46 -4.44
N GLY A 142 5.06 4.57 -3.90
CA GLY A 142 5.26 4.97 -2.51
C GLY A 142 4.00 5.45 -1.83
N ILE A 143 4.08 5.63 -0.52
CA ILE A 143 2.96 6.10 0.31
C ILE A 143 2.81 7.62 0.20
N PHE A 144 3.91 8.36 0.24
CA PHE A 144 3.85 9.83 0.11
C PHE A 144 3.91 10.28 -1.35
N PHE A 145 4.78 9.67 -2.16
CA PHE A 145 4.98 10.06 -3.54
C PHE A 145 5.42 8.87 -4.40
N ASN A 146 4.96 8.82 -5.64
CA ASN A 146 5.42 7.81 -6.59
C ASN A 146 6.72 8.24 -7.26
N VAL A 147 6.68 9.23 -8.15
CA VAL A 147 7.82 9.62 -8.99
C VAL A 147 7.96 11.13 -8.99
N VAL A 148 9.13 11.64 -8.58
CA VAL A 148 9.37 13.10 -8.51
C VAL A 148 9.81 13.61 -9.87
N GLY A 149 9.15 14.66 -10.37
CA GLY A 149 9.40 15.19 -11.71
C GLY A 149 8.58 14.50 -12.82
N PHE A 150 7.45 13.88 -12.46
CA PHE A 150 6.50 13.26 -13.37
C PHE A 150 5.08 13.83 -13.18
N ASP A 151 4.42 14.14 -14.29
CA ASP A 151 3.04 14.63 -14.33
C ASP A 151 2.07 13.47 -14.42
N SER A 152 1.36 13.23 -13.33
CA SER A 152 0.41 12.13 -13.19
C SER A 152 -0.89 12.35 -13.97
N VAL A 153 -1.20 13.59 -14.35
CA VAL A 153 -2.40 13.93 -15.13
C VAL A 153 -2.13 13.79 -16.61
N ASN A 154 -0.98 14.28 -17.09
CA ASN A 154 -0.65 14.27 -18.52
C ASN A 154 0.29 13.12 -18.93
N ASN A 155 0.82 12.37 -17.95
CA ASN A 155 1.75 11.26 -18.16
C ASN A 155 3.05 11.70 -18.87
N GLU A 156 3.67 12.77 -18.35
CA GLU A 156 4.84 13.43 -18.95
C GLU A 156 5.97 13.68 -17.94
N TRP A 157 7.21 13.68 -18.40
CA TRP A 157 8.39 13.99 -17.58
C TRP A 157 8.70 15.49 -17.55
N SER A 158 9.05 16.02 -16.38
CA SER A 158 9.43 17.42 -16.19
C SER A 158 10.91 17.68 -16.48
N ASP A 159 11.33 17.46 -17.73
CA ASP A 159 12.75 17.52 -18.11
C ASP A 159 13.34 18.93 -18.06
N ASN A 160 12.49 19.96 -18.25
CA ASN A 160 12.92 21.35 -18.38
C ASN A 160 12.68 22.19 -17.12
N HIS A 161 11.93 21.67 -16.13
CA HIS A 161 11.62 22.41 -14.91
C HIS A 161 12.01 21.62 -13.67
N ARG A 162 12.83 22.25 -12.83
CA ARG A 162 13.35 21.60 -11.63
C ARG A 162 12.26 21.52 -10.56
N THR A 163 11.91 20.31 -10.12
CA THR A 163 10.90 20.07 -9.09
C THR A 163 11.55 20.04 -7.71
N LYS A 164 10.90 20.62 -6.70
CA LYS A 164 11.32 20.48 -5.30
C LYS A 164 10.27 19.71 -4.51
N LEU A 165 10.70 18.68 -3.78
CA LEU A 165 9.86 17.94 -2.84
C LEU A 165 10.48 17.96 -1.44
N VAL A 166 9.72 18.41 -0.46
CA VAL A 166 10.08 18.35 0.96
C VAL A 166 9.05 17.53 1.72
N ILE A 167 9.49 16.48 2.40
CA ILE A 167 8.70 15.71 3.36
C ILE A 167 9.35 15.91 4.72
N SER A 168 8.65 16.52 5.67
CA SER A 168 9.22 16.83 6.98
C SER A 168 8.26 16.62 8.13
N ASN A 169 8.74 16.08 9.25
CA ASN A 169 7.91 15.82 10.43
C ASN A 169 6.70 14.94 10.09
N CYS A 170 6.88 13.88 9.29
CA CYS A 170 5.80 13.01 8.86
C CYS A 170 5.94 11.61 9.48
N LEU A 171 4.80 10.98 9.78
CA LEU A 171 4.73 9.61 10.26
C LEU A 171 3.90 8.76 9.31
N SER A 172 4.41 7.58 8.97
CA SER A 172 3.62 6.53 8.34
C SER A 172 3.57 5.32 9.27
N SER A 173 2.37 4.84 9.58
CA SER A 173 2.13 3.65 10.40
C SER A 173 1.36 2.57 9.65
N VAL A 174 1.25 2.68 8.33
CA VAL A 174 0.57 1.68 7.51
C VAL A 174 1.39 0.39 7.45
N ASN A 175 0.73 -0.75 7.56
CA ASN A 175 1.33 -2.00 7.13
C ASN A 175 1.35 -2.01 5.59
N ILE A 176 2.44 -2.45 4.98
CA ILE A 176 2.65 -2.38 3.53
C ILE A 176 2.90 -3.78 2.98
N SER A 177 2.16 -4.16 1.94
CA SER A 177 2.47 -5.32 1.11
C SER A 177 2.81 -4.82 -0.28
N ALA A 178 4.05 -4.98 -0.68
CA ALA A 178 4.54 -4.43 -1.93
C ALA A 178 5.05 -5.49 -2.91
N GLU A 179 5.17 -5.09 -4.17
CA GLU A 179 5.92 -5.83 -5.18
C GLU A 179 7.44 -5.63 -4.99
N SER A 180 8.15 -5.11 -5.99
CA SER A 180 9.60 -4.86 -5.96
C SER A 180 9.91 -3.42 -6.38
N TYR A 181 11.02 -2.85 -5.92
CA TYR A 181 11.50 -1.50 -6.20
C TYR A 181 10.50 -0.41 -5.79
N ASN A 182 10.25 -0.30 -4.49
CA ASN A 182 9.28 0.62 -3.90
C ASN A 182 9.82 1.19 -2.57
N ALA A 183 9.14 2.20 -2.02
CA ALA A 183 9.49 2.76 -0.73
C ALA A 183 8.32 3.34 0.05
N VAL A 184 8.53 3.63 1.34
CA VAL A 184 7.52 4.34 2.14
C VAL A 184 7.36 5.77 1.63
N PHE A 185 8.47 6.51 1.49
CA PHE A 185 8.38 7.93 1.12
C PHE A 185 8.27 8.14 -0.40
N ILE A 186 9.24 7.67 -1.19
CA ILE A 186 9.29 7.93 -2.64
C ILE A 186 9.51 6.62 -3.39
N GLY A 187 8.48 6.18 -4.10
CA GLY A 187 8.44 4.86 -4.70
C GLY A 187 9.37 4.61 -5.86
N GLY A 188 9.47 5.59 -6.75
CA GLY A 188 10.09 5.47 -8.05
C GLY A 188 11.14 6.53 -8.27
N MET A 189 11.32 6.91 -9.52
CA MET A 189 12.47 7.67 -10.00
C MET A 189 12.46 9.15 -9.58
N LEU A 190 13.64 9.77 -9.61
CA LEU A 190 13.79 11.23 -9.58
C LEU A 190 14.19 11.73 -10.96
N ASN A 191 13.48 12.73 -11.48
CA ASN A 191 13.85 13.45 -12.69
C ASN A 191 13.89 14.95 -12.42
N ASN A 192 15.06 15.56 -12.68
CA ASN A 192 15.30 17.00 -12.50
C ASN A 192 14.74 17.53 -11.16
N ALA A 193 15.09 16.87 -10.06
CA ALA A 193 14.44 17.11 -8.77
C ALA A 193 15.41 17.41 -7.61
N ASP A 194 14.99 18.25 -6.69
CA ASP A 194 15.60 18.41 -5.37
C ASP A 194 14.67 17.84 -4.29
N VAL A 195 15.12 16.80 -3.60
CA VAL A 195 14.34 16.08 -2.61
C VAL A 195 14.93 16.25 -1.22
N ILE A 196 14.10 16.54 -0.24
CA ILE A 196 14.45 16.55 1.17
C ILE A 196 13.43 15.70 1.94
N VAL A 197 13.89 14.65 2.61
CA VAL A 197 13.09 13.88 3.56
C VAL A 197 13.74 13.99 4.92
N ARG A 198 13.03 14.56 5.90
CA ARG A 198 13.61 14.80 7.23
C ARG A 198 12.66 14.63 8.39
N ASP A 199 13.22 14.36 9.56
CA ASP A 199 12.49 14.32 10.83
C ASP A 199 11.23 13.43 10.74
N SER A 200 11.33 12.32 10.00
CA SER A 200 10.16 11.52 9.60
C SER A 200 10.36 10.07 9.97
N SER A 201 9.26 9.37 10.26
CA SER A 201 9.34 7.99 10.76
C SER A 201 8.37 7.05 10.06
N TYR A 202 8.73 5.77 10.04
CA TYR A 202 7.86 4.66 9.64
C TYR A 202 7.71 3.66 10.80
N SER A 203 6.49 3.20 11.07
CA SER A 203 6.20 2.34 12.24
C SER A 203 5.39 1.07 11.91
N GLY A 204 5.03 0.85 10.65
CA GLY A 204 4.27 -0.34 10.25
C GLY A 204 5.14 -1.58 9.97
N GLN A 205 4.47 -2.63 9.48
CA GLN A 205 5.10 -3.84 8.95
C GLN A 205 5.15 -3.78 7.41
N TYR A 206 6.32 -3.84 6.81
CA TYR A 206 6.52 -3.69 5.37
C TYR A 206 7.11 -4.95 4.75
N TYR A 207 6.35 -5.61 3.86
CA TYR A 207 6.78 -6.79 3.10
C TYR A 207 6.92 -6.48 1.61
N GLY A 208 7.95 -7.02 0.96
CA GLY A 208 8.10 -6.99 -0.50
C GLY A 208 9.39 -7.66 -0.95
N GLU A 209 9.78 -7.50 -2.22
CA GLU A 209 10.99 -8.12 -2.76
C GLU A 209 12.23 -7.25 -2.56
N LYS A 210 12.26 -6.08 -3.22
CA LYS A 210 13.27 -5.03 -3.07
C LYS A 210 12.61 -3.78 -2.51
N ILE A 211 12.60 -3.67 -1.18
CA ILE A 211 11.89 -2.61 -0.47
C ILE A 211 12.85 -1.60 0.13
N ASN A 212 12.42 -0.34 0.21
CA ASN A 212 13.23 0.75 0.74
C ASN A 212 12.45 1.65 1.69
N LEU A 213 13.10 2.31 2.64
CA LEU A 213 12.41 3.25 3.51
C LEU A 213 12.10 4.55 2.75
N VAL A 214 13.10 5.16 2.12
CA VAL A 214 13.00 6.50 1.52
C VAL A 214 12.84 6.48 0.01
N TYR A 215 13.65 5.71 -0.71
CA TYR A 215 13.73 5.81 -2.18
C TYR A 215 13.72 4.44 -2.84
N GLY A 216 12.71 4.18 -3.68
CA GLY A 216 12.37 2.82 -4.11
C GLY A 216 13.02 2.34 -5.41
N ASN A 217 13.38 3.26 -6.32
CA ASN A 217 14.06 2.87 -7.55
C ASN A 217 14.89 3.99 -8.18
N THR A 218 16.11 3.67 -8.61
CA THR A 218 16.89 4.55 -9.49
C THR A 218 16.49 4.32 -10.95
N CYS A 219 16.51 5.35 -11.80
CA CYS A 219 16.34 5.18 -13.25
C CYS A 219 17.32 4.11 -13.80
N SER A 220 16.83 3.25 -14.71
CA SER A 220 17.57 2.09 -15.23
C SER A 220 18.79 2.43 -16.11
N ASP A 221 19.62 1.40 -16.34
CA ASP A 221 20.92 1.40 -17.04
C ASP A 221 20.93 1.75 -18.54
N SER A 222 19.81 2.18 -19.14
CA SER A 222 19.92 2.88 -20.44
C SER A 222 20.51 4.26 -20.16
N GLY A 223 21.50 4.67 -20.95
CA GLY A 223 22.35 5.85 -20.66
C GLY A 223 21.62 7.14 -20.26
N ASP A 224 20.34 7.29 -20.60
CA ASP A 224 19.50 8.44 -20.25
C ASP A 224 18.99 8.42 -18.79
N GLY A 225 18.72 7.24 -18.22
CA GLY A 225 18.18 7.11 -16.88
C GLY A 225 19.15 7.62 -15.80
N TRP A 226 20.40 7.16 -15.87
CA TRP A 226 21.45 7.63 -14.96
C TRP A 226 21.76 9.12 -15.15
N ASN A 227 21.68 9.62 -16.39
CA ASN A 227 21.87 11.04 -16.67
C ASN A 227 20.79 11.92 -16.03
N ASN A 228 19.55 11.45 -15.96
CA ASN A 228 18.46 12.17 -15.30
C ASN A 228 18.58 12.12 -13.77
N TYR A 229 19.01 10.99 -13.19
CA TYR A 229 19.30 10.93 -11.76
C TYR A 229 20.44 11.89 -11.36
N ARG A 230 21.51 12.02 -12.16
CA ARG A 230 22.60 12.99 -11.93
C ARG A 230 22.15 14.44 -11.91
N LYS A 231 21.00 14.77 -12.51
CA LYS A 231 20.40 16.11 -12.46
C LYS A 231 19.66 16.36 -11.16
N SER A 232 19.42 15.32 -10.35
CA SER A 232 18.63 15.38 -9.13
C SER A 232 19.51 15.33 -7.88
N THR A 233 19.02 15.87 -6.77
CA THR A 233 19.68 15.79 -5.46
C THR A 233 18.71 15.26 -4.40
N MET A 234 19.26 14.59 -3.39
CA MET A 234 18.48 14.08 -2.27
C MET A 234 19.18 14.35 -0.94
N THR A 235 18.44 14.83 0.05
CA THR A 235 18.90 14.95 1.44
C THR A 235 17.96 14.15 2.34
N ILE A 236 18.52 13.25 3.15
CA ILE A 236 17.80 12.41 4.09
C ILE A 236 18.38 12.64 5.49
N GLU A 237 17.59 13.18 6.41
CA GLU A 237 18.07 13.58 7.73
C GLU A 237 17.08 13.16 8.82
N ASN A 238 17.52 12.51 9.90
CA ASN A 238 16.64 12.13 11.02
C ASN A 238 15.43 11.28 10.56
N VAL A 239 15.67 10.32 9.65
CA VAL A 239 14.62 9.42 9.14
C VAL A 239 14.77 8.03 9.76
N HIS A 240 13.71 7.57 10.44
CA HIS A 240 13.78 6.37 11.27
C HIS A 240 12.64 5.39 10.95
N ASN A 241 13.00 4.14 10.63
CA ASN A 241 12.06 3.03 10.78
C ASN A 241 12.08 2.56 12.24
N ILE A 242 10.94 2.70 12.91
CA ILE A 242 10.63 2.18 14.25
C ILE A 242 9.71 0.95 14.19
N GLY A 243 9.26 0.58 12.99
CA GLY A 243 8.53 -0.66 12.71
C GLY A 243 9.47 -1.76 12.20
N ALA A 244 9.01 -2.50 11.19
CA ALA A 244 9.80 -3.59 10.61
C ALA A 244 9.66 -3.67 9.09
N MET A 245 10.77 -3.96 8.42
CA MET A 245 10.87 -4.11 6.97
C MET A 245 11.43 -5.49 6.61
N TYR A 246 10.70 -6.23 5.78
CA TYR A 246 10.98 -7.60 5.40
C TYR A 246 11.05 -7.74 3.86
N GLY A 247 12.27 -7.72 3.34
CA GLY A 247 12.54 -7.86 1.91
C GLY A 247 12.92 -9.30 1.57
N THR A 248 12.34 -9.93 0.54
CA THR A 248 12.81 -11.26 0.10
C THR A 248 14.15 -11.20 -0.62
N GLU A 249 14.52 -10.05 -1.18
CA GLU A 249 15.86 -9.82 -1.74
C GLU A 249 16.60 -8.71 -1.01
N ARG A 250 15.91 -7.60 -0.67
CA ARG A 250 16.55 -6.43 -0.05
C ARG A 250 15.56 -5.61 0.76
N ALA A 251 16.02 -5.12 1.91
CA ALA A 251 15.40 -4.04 2.69
C ALA A 251 16.46 -2.98 3.01
N ALA A 252 16.34 -1.76 2.47
CA ALA A 252 17.35 -0.70 2.60
C ALA A 252 16.77 0.70 2.83
N LEU A 253 17.62 1.72 3.00
CA LEU A 253 17.18 3.11 3.14
C LEU A 253 16.81 3.70 1.77
N ILE A 254 17.65 3.47 0.78
CA ILE A 254 17.47 3.90 -0.60
C ILE A 254 17.83 2.76 -1.54
N ALA A 255 17.25 2.76 -2.74
CA ALA A 255 17.60 1.83 -3.80
C ALA A 255 19.05 2.04 -4.29
N GLY A 256 19.66 0.94 -4.75
CA GLY A 256 20.78 0.97 -5.69
C GLY A 256 20.27 0.54 -7.06
N GLY A 257 20.92 0.96 -8.14
CA GLY A 257 20.61 0.43 -9.48
C GLY A 257 20.79 -1.09 -9.52
N ASP A 258 20.24 -1.76 -10.54
CA ASP A 258 20.33 -3.22 -10.65
C ASP A 258 21.81 -3.66 -10.58
N GLY A 259 22.18 -4.35 -9.50
CA GLY A 259 23.55 -4.80 -9.23
C GLY A 259 24.55 -3.73 -8.75
N LYS A 260 24.11 -2.50 -8.43
CA LYS A 260 24.97 -1.39 -8.01
C LYS A 260 24.79 -1.03 -6.52
N GLU A 261 25.83 -0.40 -5.97
CA GLU A 261 25.76 0.23 -4.64
C GLU A 261 24.61 1.25 -4.56
N GLU A 262 24.17 1.58 -3.34
CA GLU A 262 23.20 2.63 -3.06
C GLU A 262 23.53 3.93 -3.83
N ALA A 263 22.49 4.69 -4.21
CA ALA A 263 22.60 5.94 -4.97
C ALA A 263 23.26 7.08 -4.16
N LYS A 264 24.52 6.91 -3.74
CA LYS A 264 25.23 7.75 -2.78
C LYS A 264 25.81 9.03 -3.37
N SER A 265 26.13 9.07 -4.66
CA SER A 265 26.86 10.19 -5.26
C SER A 265 26.08 11.52 -5.30
N HIS A 266 24.75 11.47 -5.16
CA HIS A 266 23.87 12.65 -5.17
C HIS A 266 22.93 12.69 -3.96
N THR A 267 23.26 11.91 -2.93
CA THR A 267 22.44 11.77 -1.72
C THR A 267 23.26 12.09 -0.48
N THR A 268 22.81 13.05 0.32
CA THR A 268 23.33 13.28 1.67
C THR A 268 22.46 12.56 2.68
N ILE A 269 23.06 11.76 3.56
CA ILE A 269 22.35 10.96 4.57
C ILE A 269 22.95 11.25 5.95
N SER A 270 22.13 11.66 6.91
CA SER A 270 22.54 11.92 8.30
C SER A 270 21.51 11.40 9.29
N ASN A 271 21.99 10.83 10.40
CA ASN A 271 21.17 10.36 11.53
C ASN A 271 19.93 9.54 11.12
N CYS A 272 20.09 8.54 10.24
CA CYS A 272 18.98 7.68 9.80
C CYS A 272 19.14 6.27 10.37
N SER A 273 18.01 5.60 10.62
CA SER A 273 18.02 4.20 11.09
C SER A 273 16.95 3.36 10.41
N LEU A 274 17.31 2.16 9.98
CA LEU A 274 16.38 1.19 9.40
C LEU A 274 15.66 0.32 10.42
N GLY A 275 15.95 0.46 11.71
CA GLY A 275 15.31 -0.33 12.77
C GLY A 275 15.44 -1.83 12.49
N THR A 276 14.33 -2.54 12.59
CA THR A 276 14.28 -3.97 12.25
C THR A 276 14.19 -4.16 10.75
N THR A 277 15.25 -4.72 10.16
CA THR A 277 15.22 -5.25 8.79
C THR A 277 15.52 -6.75 8.80
N ARG A 278 14.84 -7.51 7.94
CA ARG A 278 15.17 -8.92 7.72
C ARG A 278 15.08 -9.28 6.24
N ALA A 279 16.08 -10.00 5.76
CA ALA A 279 15.96 -10.71 4.50
C ALA A 279 15.07 -11.95 4.73
N LEU A 280 13.96 -12.07 4.01
CA LEU A 280 13.05 -13.21 4.12
C LEU A 280 13.52 -14.38 3.26
N THR A 281 14.71 -14.90 3.52
CA THR A 281 15.33 -15.95 2.73
C THR A 281 15.70 -17.17 3.56
N ASP A 282 15.40 -18.34 3.02
CA ASP A 282 15.89 -19.64 3.48
C ASP A 282 16.04 -20.52 2.23
N SER A 283 17.17 -21.21 2.11
CA SER A 283 17.48 -22.04 0.94
C SER A 283 16.85 -23.43 1.01
N GLY A 284 16.44 -23.90 2.19
CA GLY A 284 15.69 -25.15 2.36
C GLY A 284 14.18 -24.97 2.24
N LEU A 285 13.65 -23.84 2.70
CA LEU A 285 12.22 -23.55 2.61
C LEU A 285 11.76 -23.51 1.15
N ALA A 286 10.73 -24.28 0.85
CA ALA A 286 10.04 -24.26 -0.43
C ALA A 286 8.57 -24.59 -0.25
N ILE A 287 7.75 -24.19 -1.22
CA ILE A 287 6.34 -24.59 -1.33
C ILE A 287 6.04 -24.92 -2.79
N GLN A 288 5.39 -26.05 -3.03
CA GLN A 288 5.02 -26.53 -4.36
C GLN A 288 3.73 -27.35 -4.33
N LYS A 289 3.13 -27.62 -5.50
CA LYS A 289 1.99 -28.54 -5.64
C LYS A 289 2.48 -29.95 -5.96
N ASN A 290 1.78 -30.96 -5.46
CA ASN A 290 1.94 -32.34 -5.92
C ASN A 290 0.93 -32.68 -7.04
N GLU A 291 0.99 -33.91 -7.55
CA GLU A 291 0.11 -34.41 -8.62
C GLU A 291 -1.38 -34.43 -8.23
N LEU A 292 -1.69 -34.46 -6.93
CA LEU A 292 -3.05 -34.41 -6.38
C LEU A 292 -3.50 -32.98 -6.04
N GLY A 293 -2.70 -31.97 -6.40
CA GLY A 293 -2.95 -30.55 -6.12
C GLY A 293 -2.73 -30.12 -4.67
N LYS A 294 -2.29 -31.03 -3.78
CA LYS A 294 -1.94 -30.70 -2.38
C LYS A 294 -0.64 -29.91 -2.33
N LEU A 295 -0.56 -28.97 -1.40
CA LEU A 295 0.66 -28.20 -1.18
C LEU A 295 1.67 -29.04 -0.39
N ILE A 296 2.90 -29.10 -0.89
CA ILE A 296 4.07 -29.67 -0.24
C ILE A 296 4.94 -28.52 0.25
N ILE A 297 5.29 -28.56 1.53
CA ILE A 297 6.24 -27.63 2.16
C ILE A 297 7.55 -28.37 2.40
N THR A 298 8.66 -27.81 1.95
CA THR A 298 9.99 -28.28 2.30
C THR A 298 10.47 -27.56 3.56
N LYS A 299 11.03 -28.32 4.50
CA LYS A 299 11.53 -27.83 5.78
C LYS A 299 12.57 -26.73 5.59
N ALA A 300 12.43 -25.65 6.36
CA ALA A 300 13.44 -24.61 6.43
C ALA A 300 14.73 -25.12 7.10
N ILE A 301 15.86 -24.50 6.74
CA ILE A 301 17.13 -24.72 7.44
C ILE A 301 17.17 -23.91 8.74
N ALA A 302 16.60 -22.70 8.71
CA ALA A 302 16.52 -21.81 9.86
C ALA A 302 15.73 -22.42 11.01
N ASP A 303 16.17 -22.11 12.23
CA ASP A 303 15.45 -22.47 13.45
C ASP A 303 14.08 -21.77 13.45
N THR A 304 13.01 -22.56 13.46
CA THR A 304 11.65 -22.11 13.16
C THR A 304 10.72 -22.50 14.30
N ASN A 305 10.00 -21.51 14.83
CA ASN A 305 8.96 -21.72 15.84
C ASN A 305 7.64 -22.17 15.22
N CYS A 306 7.24 -21.54 14.11
CA CYS A 306 6.02 -21.95 13.40
C CYS A 306 6.08 -21.69 11.88
N TYR A 307 5.22 -22.41 11.17
CA TYR A 307 4.97 -22.22 9.75
C TYR A 307 3.54 -21.69 9.59
N VAL A 308 3.38 -20.63 8.79
CA VAL A 308 2.09 -20.03 8.48
C VAL A 308 1.88 -20.06 6.98
N LEU A 309 0.82 -20.76 6.57
CA LEU A 309 0.34 -20.80 5.19
C LEU A 309 -0.64 -19.65 4.95
N THR A 310 -0.34 -18.77 4.02
CA THR A 310 -1.22 -17.67 3.63
C THR A 310 -1.73 -17.90 2.22
N PHE A 311 -3.04 -17.97 2.06
CA PHE A 311 -3.67 -18.00 0.75
C PHE A 311 -4.01 -16.60 0.29
N VAL A 312 -3.72 -16.30 -0.97
CA VAL A 312 -3.95 -15.01 -1.62
C VAL A 312 -4.80 -15.22 -2.86
N GLY A 313 -5.88 -14.46 -2.97
CA GLY A 313 -6.79 -14.59 -4.09
C GLY A 313 -8.06 -13.78 -3.93
N GLY A 314 -8.87 -13.89 -4.96
CA GLY A 314 -10.08 -13.12 -5.16
C GLY A 314 -9.98 -11.60 -5.15
N ILE A 315 -11.16 -10.98 -5.18
CA ILE A 315 -11.34 -9.53 -5.14
C ILE A 315 -12.22 -9.21 -3.93
N ARG A 316 -11.66 -8.43 -3.00
CA ARG A 316 -12.39 -7.68 -2.00
C ARG A 316 -12.84 -6.38 -2.65
N ARG A 317 -14.09 -5.97 -2.42
CA ARG A 317 -14.58 -4.63 -2.77
C ARG A 317 -14.93 -3.83 -1.53
N VAL A 318 -14.98 -2.51 -1.69
CA VAL A 318 -15.71 -1.62 -0.78
C VAL A 318 -16.81 -0.96 -1.63
N GLY A 319 -18.07 -1.27 -1.35
CA GLY A 319 -19.21 -0.87 -2.19
C GLY A 319 -19.39 -1.71 -3.47
N GLU A 320 -20.32 -1.31 -4.35
CA GLU A 320 -20.74 -2.11 -5.52
C GLU A 320 -19.71 -2.16 -6.67
N TYR A 321 -18.75 -1.22 -6.76
CA TYR A 321 -17.97 -1.00 -7.99
C TYR A 321 -16.44 -0.99 -7.84
N THR A 322 -15.88 -0.85 -6.64
CA THR A 322 -14.43 -0.60 -6.46
C THR A 322 -13.69 -1.84 -5.95
N GLU A 323 -12.85 -2.42 -6.81
CA GLU A 323 -11.86 -3.44 -6.45
C GLU A 323 -10.84 -2.86 -5.44
N ASN A 324 -10.77 -3.46 -4.25
CA ASN A 324 -10.02 -3.00 -3.09
C ASN A 324 -8.68 -3.75 -2.98
N SER A 325 -8.73 -5.09 -2.96
CA SER A 325 -7.55 -5.94 -2.79
C SER A 325 -7.88 -7.42 -3.02
N SER A 326 -6.89 -8.25 -3.36
CA SER A 326 -6.97 -9.68 -3.08
C SER A 326 -7.03 -9.97 -1.58
N TYR A 327 -7.94 -10.84 -1.20
CA TYR A 327 -8.04 -11.38 0.15
C TYR A 327 -6.79 -12.17 0.50
N ARG A 328 -6.40 -12.05 1.77
CA ARG A 328 -5.34 -12.83 2.39
C ARG A 328 -5.86 -13.40 3.69
N PHE A 329 -5.75 -14.71 3.85
CA PHE A 329 -6.04 -15.36 5.12
C PHE A 329 -4.88 -16.27 5.46
N SER A 330 -4.46 -16.23 6.72
CA SER A 330 -3.29 -16.93 7.22
C SER A 330 -3.72 -18.07 8.14
N ILE A 331 -3.14 -19.23 7.93
CA ILE A 331 -3.38 -20.45 8.71
C ILE A 331 -2.05 -20.84 9.34
N LYS A 332 -2.02 -20.92 10.66
CA LYS A 332 -0.89 -21.52 11.37
C LYS A 332 -0.96 -23.03 11.17
N LEU A 333 0.13 -23.62 10.69
CA LEU A 333 0.22 -25.06 10.48
C LEU A 333 0.65 -25.72 11.79
N ASP A 334 -0.25 -26.53 12.36
CA ASP A 334 0.00 -27.30 13.58
C ASP A 334 0.39 -28.75 13.25
N ASN A 335 1.08 -29.41 14.18
CA ASN A 335 1.46 -30.82 14.09
C ASN A 335 2.24 -31.20 12.81
N ILE A 336 3.12 -30.32 12.35
CA ILE A 336 3.93 -30.57 11.15
C ILE A 336 4.93 -31.70 11.41
N ALA A 337 4.79 -32.78 10.64
CA ALA A 337 5.73 -33.89 10.62
C ALA A 337 6.39 -33.97 9.24
N PHE A 338 7.63 -33.51 9.16
CA PHE A 338 8.43 -33.63 7.94
C PHE A 338 8.92 -35.07 7.77
N THR A 339 8.88 -35.56 6.53
CA THR A 339 9.52 -36.83 6.14
C THR A 339 11.05 -36.75 6.28
N GLU A 340 11.73 -37.88 6.17
CA GLU A 340 13.21 -37.94 6.17
C GLU A 340 13.84 -37.04 5.09
N ASN A 341 13.14 -36.85 3.96
CA ASN A 341 13.56 -35.97 2.87
C ASN A 341 13.16 -34.50 3.09
N GLY A 342 12.67 -34.15 4.28
CA GLY A 342 12.30 -32.77 4.64
C GLY A 342 11.00 -32.28 4.03
N ALA A 343 10.15 -33.14 3.45
CA ALA A 343 8.88 -32.74 2.86
C ALA A 343 7.71 -32.98 3.83
N TYR A 344 6.78 -32.03 3.91
CA TYR A 344 5.49 -32.14 4.58
C TYR A 344 4.37 -31.90 3.57
N VAL A 345 3.48 -32.88 3.41
CA VAL A 345 2.31 -32.78 2.54
C VAL A 345 1.15 -32.25 3.36
N THR A 346 0.67 -31.06 3.04
CA THR A 346 -0.48 -30.45 3.71
C THR A 346 -1.79 -31.09 3.23
N ASP A 347 -2.88 -30.87 3.98
CA ASP A 347 -4.23 -31.17 3.49
C ASP A 347 -4.84 -30.04 2.65
N TYR A 348 -4.11 -28.94 2.48
CA TYR A 348 -4.57 -27.77 1.73
C TYR A 348 -4.25 -27.89 0.24
N LYS A 349 -5.18 -27.42 -0.59
CA LYS A 349 -5.09 -27.31 -2.05
C LYS A 349 -5.46 -25.90 -2.51
N PHE A 350 -5.10 -25.52 -3.73
CA PHE A 350 -5.77 -24.36 -4.35
C PHE A 350 -7.26 -24.65 -4.52
N GLY A 351 -8.07 -23.61 -4.38
CA GLY A 351 -9.52 -23.70 -4.40
C GLY A 351 -10.15 -22.32 -4.51
N LYS A 352 -11.39 -22.20 -4.04
CA LYS A 352 -12.17 -20.96 -4.11
C LYS A 352 -12.47 -20.44 -2.72
N MET A 353 -12.44 -19.13 -2.54
CA MET A 353 -12.88 -18.45 -1.33
C MET A 353 -14.35 -18.04 -1.48
N VAL A 354 -15.13 -18.25 -0.43
CA VAL A 354 -16.56 -17.90 -0.36
C VAL A 354 -16.93 -17.48 1.06
N THR A 355 -17.95 -16.64 1.20
CA THR A 355 -18.59 -16.45 2.51
C THR A 355 -19.47 -17.65 2.82
N LEU A 356 -19.84 -17.82 4.10
CA LEU A 356 -20.81 -18.84 4.48
C LEU A 356 -22.15 -18.69 3.74
N GLU A 357 -22.57 -17.46 3.46
CA GLU A 357 -23.80 -17.19 2.71
C GLU A 357 -23.66 -17.62 1.24
N GLN A 358 -22.58 -17.22 0.57
CA GLN A 358 -22.28 -17.64 -0.80
C GLN A 358 -22.17 -19.17 -0.90
N TYR A 359 -21.57 -19.82 0.10
CA TYR A 359 -21.47 -21.28 0.10
C TYR A 359 -22.83 -21.98 0.27
N LYS A 360 -23.74 -21.42 1.06
CA LYS A 360 -25.11 -21.97 1.20
C LYS A 360 -25.92 -21.87 -0.09
N GLU A 361 -25.62 -20.91 -0.95
CA GLU A 361 -26.23 -20.83 -2.28
C GLU A 361 -25.71 -21.94 -3.21
N ILE A 362 -24.43 -22.31 -3.08
CA ILE A 362 -23.75 -23.35 -3.86
C ILE A 362 -24.18 -24.74 -3.38
N ASN A 363 -24.07 -25.00 -2.08
CA ASN A 363 -24.45 -26.26 -1.44
C ASN A 363 -25.55 -26.02 -0.41
N LYS A 364 -26.80 -26.06 -0.88
CA LYS A 364 -28.00 -25.83 -0.05
C LYS A 364 -28.17 -26.81 1.10
N ASN A 365 -27.50 -27.96 1.04
CA ASN A 365 -27.56 -29.01 2.06
C ASN A 365 -26.43 -28.92 3.10
N THR A 366 -25.59 -27.88 3.03
CA THR A 366 -24.49 -27.69 3.99
C THR A 366 -25.01 -27.60 5.43
N LYS A 367 -24.31 -28.27 6.35
CA LYS A 367 -24.62 -28.27 7.79
C LYS A 367 -23.67 -27.37 8.59
N ILE A 368 -22.90 -26.51 7.91
CA ILE A 368 -21.96 -25.61 8.57
C ILE A 368 -22.72 -24.62 9.46
N SER A 369 -22.30 -24.58 10.73
CA SER A 369 -22.84 -23.68 11.75
C SER A 369 -21.74 -22.77 12.29
N ILE A 370 -22.10 -21.52 12.54
CA ILE A 370 -21.19 -20.49 13.07
C ILE A 370 -20.65 -20.96 14.43
N GLY A 371 -19.32 -20.91 14.60
CA GLY A 371 -18.64 -21.26 15.86
C GLY A 371 -17.91 -22.61 15.85
N SER A 372 -18.12 -23.47 14.85
CA SER A 372 -17.44 -24.78 14.71
C SER A 372 -16.16 -24.76 13.86
N GLY A 373 -15.85 -23.61 13.24
CA GLY A 373 -14.73 -23.47 12.31
C GLY A 373 -13.40 -23.20 13.01
N LEU A 374 -12.32 -23.30 12.22
CA LEU A 374 -10.96 -22.97 12.65
C LEU A 374 -10.76 -21.45 12.66
N SER A 375 -9.93 -20.93 13.58
CA SER A 375 -9.55 -19.51 13.58
C SER A 375 -8.46 -19.23 12.56
N LEU A 376 -8.50 -18.05 11.95
CA LEU A 376 -7.37 -17.54 11.19
C LEU A 376 -6.26 -17.07 12.13
N TYR A 377 -5.02 -17.19 11.67
CA TYR A 377 -3.84 -16.72 12.40
C TYR A 377 -3.79 -15.19 12.52
N ASN A 378 -4.27 -14.48 11.50
CA ASN A 378 -4.27 -13.02 11.46
C ASN A 378 -5.60 -12.38 11.91
N ASP A 379 -6.61 -13.18 12.23
CA ASP A 379 -7.93 -12.73 12.70
C ASP A 379 -8.61 -13.88 13.44
N GLU A 380 -8.44 -13.93 14.76
CA GLU A 380 -8.97 -15.03 15.57
C GLU A 380 -10.51 -15.04 15.65
N GLU A 381 -11.16 -13.91 15.35
CA GLU A 381 -12.62 -13.76 15.37
C GLU A 381 -13.29 -14.38 14.14
N THR A 382 -12.61 -14.32 12.99
CA THR A 382 -13.08 -14.95 11.76
C THR A 382 -12.82 -16.45 11.80
N LYS A 383 -13.88 -17.24 11.63
CA LYS A 383 -13.81 -18.69 11.48
C LYS A 383 -13.82 -19.09 10.01
N TYR A 384 -13.13 -20.18 9.70
CA TYR A 384 -13.17 -20.78 8.38
C TYR A 384 -13.40 -22.31 8.40
N TRP A 385 -13.90 -22.81 7.28
CA TRP A 385 -14.07 -24.23 6.97
C TRP A 385 -13.47 -24.54 5.61
N VAL A 386 -13.09 -25.79 5.39
CA VAL A 386 -12.64 -26.30 4.09
C VAL A 386 -13.54 -27.47 3.70
N GLU A 387 -14.23 -27.35 2.58
CA GLU A 387 -15.14 -28.38 2.07
C GLU A 387 -14.81 -28.71 0.62
N GLU A 388 -14.93 -29.97 0.24
CA GLU A 388 -14.86 -30.40 -1.15
C GLU A 388 -16.28 -30.69 -1.65
N TYR A 389 -16.70 -29.98 -2.70
CA TYR A 389 -18.04 -30.14 -3.28
C TYR A 389 -17.93 -30.07 -4.81
N GLU A 390 -18.51 -31.05 -5.51
CA GLU A 390 -18.44 -31.17 -6.98
C GLU A 390 -17.00 -31.10 -7.53
N ASN A 391 -16.05 -31.77 -6.86
CA ASN A 391 -14.61 -31.80 -7.17
C ASN A 391 -13.89 -30.44 -7.06
N GLU A 392 -14.46 -29.48 -6.35
CA GLU A 392 -13.88 -28.16 -6.08
C GLU A 392 -13.68 -27.96 -4.57
N VAL A 393 -12.54 -27.39 -4.19
CA VAL A 393 -12.25 -27.06 -2.79
C VAL A 393 -12.74 -25.65 -2.49
N TYR A 394 -13.55 -25.51 -1.45
CA TYR A 394 -14.07 -24.22 -0.97
C TYR A 394 -13.51 -23.89 0.41
N TYR A 395 -12.94 -22.71 0.52
CA TYR A 395 -12.55 -22.06 1.77
C TYR A 395 -13.66 -21.09 2.16
N ILE A 396 -14.38 -21.42 3.23
CA ILE A 396 -15.65 -20.80 3.61
C ILE A 396 -15.42 -19.95 4.84
N PHE A 397 -15.78 -18.67 4.82
CA PHE A 397 -15.48 -17.71 5.90
C PHE A 397 -16.73 -17.18 6.60
N SER A 398 -16.66 -17.02 7.93
CA SER A 398 -17.72 -16.43 8.76
C SER A 398 -17.45 -14.96 9.10
N PHE A 399 -17.16 -14.13 8.09
CA PHE A 399 -17.01 -12.70 8.35
C PHE A 399 -18.24 -12.16 9.08
N LYS A 400 -18.01 -11.38 10.13
CA LYS A 400 -19.08 -10.79 10.95
C LYS A 400 -19.78 -9.62 10.25
N ASP A 401 -19.09 -8.96 9.31
CA ASP A 401 -19.60 -7.82 8.55
C ASP A 401 -20.15 -8.24 7.19
N THR A 402 -21.33 -7.71 6.84
CA THR A 402 -22.02 -7.95 5.57
C THR A 402 -21.35 -7.26 4.37
N TYR A 403 -20.28 -6.49 4.58
CA TYR A 403 -19.52 -5.82 3.51
C TYR A 403 -18.52 -6.73 2.81
N TYR A 404 -18.27 -7.92 3.35
CA TYR A 404 -17.35 -8.89 2.77
C TYR A 404 -18.11 -9.80 1.82
N HIS A 405 -17.96 -9.57 0.52
CA HIS A 405 -18.27 -10.57 -0.50
C HIS A 405 -16.98 -10.93 -1.24
N PHE A 406 -16.86 -12.19 -1.63
CA PHE A 406 -15.85 -12.60 -2.60
C PHE A 406 -16.43 -12.39 -3.99
N GLU A 407 -15.65 -11.80 -4.90
CA GLU A 407 -16.07 -11.70 -6.30
C GLU A 407 -15.24 -12.61 -7.19
N SER A 408 -15.92 -13.33 -8.08
CA SER A 408 -15.29 -14.16 -9.12
C SER A 408 -14.65 -13.32 -10.22
N SER A 409 -15.22 -12.13 -10.46
CA SER A 409 -14.81 -11.11 -11.44
C SER A 409 -15.57 -9.80 -11.16
N LYS A 410 -15.21 -8.69 -11.83
CA LYS A 410 -15.74 -7.34 -11.54
C LYS A 410 -17.26 -7.29 -11.33
N GLY A 411 -17.69 -7.15 -10.08
CA GLY A 411 -19.10 -6.94 -9.70
C GLY A 411 -19.93 -8.21 -9.61
N VAL A 412 -19.31 -9.38 -9.78
CA VAL A 412 -19.99 -10.67 -9.70
C VAL A 412 -19.62 -11.35 -8.39
N SER A 413 -20.47 -11.14 -7.38
CA SER A 413 -20.43 -11.88 -6.12
C SER A 413 -20.46 -13.38 -6.41
N GLY A 414 -19.49 -14.11 -5.87
CA GLY A 414 -19.39 -15.55 -6.05
C GLY A 414 -18.04 -16.10 -5.63
N PRO A 415 -17.85 -17.42 -5.78
CA PRO A 415 -16.59 -18.08 -5.49
C PRO A 415 -15.42 -17.41 -6.19
N SER A 416 -14.36 -17.16 -5.44
CA SER A 416 -13.20 -16.47 -5.98
C SER A 416 -11.93 -17.28 -5.88
N ASN A 417 -11.17 -17.35 -6.97
CA ASN A 417 -10.02 -18.24 -7.05
C ASN A 417 -8.89 -17.80 -6.11
N ILE A 418 -8.31 -18.78 -5.45
CA ILE A 418 -7.00 -18.65 -4.80
C ILE A 418 -5.95 -18.75 -5.91
N ASN A 419 -5.10 -17.73 -6.03
CA ASN A 419 -4.13 -17.62 -7.12
C ASN A 419 -2.70 -17.85 -6.64
N THR A 420 -2.44 -17.63 -5.36
CA THR A 420 -1.11 -17.78 -4.75
C THR A 420 -1.22 -18.35 -3.35
N ALA A 421 -0.32 -19.25 -2.99
CA ALA A 421 -0.07 -19.70 -1.62
C ALA A 421 1.32 -19.21 -1.20
N LEU A 422 1.43 -18.64 0.00
CA LEU A 422 2.67 -18.20 0.61
C LEU A 422 2.94 -19.07 1.83
N ILE A 423 4.16 -19.57 1.99
CA ILE A 423 4.61 -20.14 3.25
C ILE A 423 5.55 -19.15 3.92
N THR A 424 5.24 -18.76 5.15
CA THR A 424 6.08 -17.88 5.97
C THR A 424 6.48 -18.64 7.22
N ILE A 425 7.77 -18.64 7.54
CA ILE A 425 8.28 -19.20 8.79
C ILE A 425 8.57 -18.08 9.78
N TYR A 426 8.33 -18.32 11.06
CA TYR A 426 8.55 -17.36 12.13
C TYR A 426 9.51 -17.93 13.18
N ASP A 427 10.30 -17.06 13.80
CA ASP A 427 11.15 -17.42 14.94
C ASP A 427 10.38 -17.40 16.27
N SER A 428 11.10 -17.67 17.37
CA SER A 428 10.57 -17.65 18.73
C SER A 428 10.00 -16.30 19.17
N ASP A 429 10.46 -15.20 18.56
CA ASP A 429 9.98 -13.84 18.82
C ASP A 429 8.76 -13.50 17.96
N ASN A 430 8.23 -14.49 17.21
CA ASN A 430 7.16 -14.32 16.25
C ASN A 430 7.48 -13.32 15.13
N LYS A 431 8.76 -13.24 14.73
CA LYS A 431 9.19 -12.43 13.59
C LYS A 431 9.37 -13.32 12.36
N PRO A 432 8.91 -12.90 11.17
CA PRO A 432 9.06 -13.69 9.96
C PRO A 432 10.55 -13.83 9.61
N ILE A 433 11.00 -15.03 9.23
CA ILE A 433 12.40 -15.35 8.91
C ILE A 433 12.58 -15.58 7.40
N ALA A 434 11.64 -16.30 6.78
CA ALA A 434 11.67 -16.56 5.36
C ALA A 434 10.26 -16.71 4.80
N GLN A 435 10.12 -16.40 3.51
CA GLN A 435 8.88 -16.57 2.79
C GLN A 435 9.12 -17.15 1.40
N LYS A 436 8.27 -18.07 0.98
CA LYS A 436 8.23 -18.61 -0.39
C LYS A 436 6.80 -18.63 -0.90
N ASN A 437 6.66 -18.61 -2.21
CA ASN A 437 5.35 -18.65 -2.86
C ASN A 437 5.24 -19.82 -3.84
N CYS A 438 4.00 -20.27 -4.02
CA CYS A 438 3.58 -21.18 -5.07
C CYS A 438 2.36 -20.54 -5.75
N LYS A 439 2.32 -20.55 -7.08
CA LYS A 439 1.16 -20.07 -7.85
C LYS A 439 0.20 -21.23 -8.15
N ALA A 440 -1.08 -20.89 -8.27
CA ALA A 440 -2.18 -21.81 -8.51
C ALA A 440 -2.02 -22.68 -9.76
#